data_AF-A0A7H9K779-F1
#
_entry.id   AF-A0A7H9K779-F1
#
_cell.length_a   1.000
_cell.length_b   1.000
_cell.length_c   1.000
_cell.angle_alpha   90.00
_cell.angle_beta   90.00
_cell.angle_gamma   90.00
#
_symmetry.space_group_name_H-M   'P 1'
#
loop_
_entity.id
_entity.type
_entity.pdbx_description
1 polymer ?
#
loop_
_entity_poly.entity_id
_entity_poly.type
_entity_poly.pdbx_seq_one_letter_code
_entity_poly.pdbx_strand_id
1 'polypeptide(L)'
;MWPGKVILLSFGLSLASFCHASNDIDQLYERIINKDQTVLKELQKLADTNNTQALVLLGFVYEHGVTVSVDIPKAIQWYEKACNQGGEYGCYNARYFFQYGKGITLDVTRAQMYASKSKTDDLNIPPDLMNKIINQAYELKSGAETDKTKRASLIEFVSRYVGQAPENDLLFWGRIGFSKPEILRLATLWAQEGDPEMDYIVGNLYLDDFSPSDDRRSLDTIKKALQWFRTAAEKGYPMAQYTMGDAYENGSAGLKIDAVEAKKWYELAANKNDEKALVALGNIYYSGLTGEVDYSKASVLFDKAEQQGAKIAALWLSWMYYNGLGETLDCDKAWDYYEKGAGKYSMKFSKDEYLNRCNQDQKTRETQGDILPYITLKHYGTYGFNANEKPKLCDVSIEINADKISGITNLQLTLELKASEGVSKEYTLSVPPFSLNTLGVDMYNNSSYIRKSYIDIPMYNRNLCDFHDLTYSVKSATAILNGKQRDLLKEEHIQVQDK
;
A
#
# COMPACT_ATOMS: atom_id res chain seq x y z
N MET A 1 -8.49 -5.19 -74.64
CA MET A 1 -8.87 -6.44 -73.93
C MET A 1 -8.49 -6.30 -72.47
N TRP A 2 -9.45 -6.49 -71.57
CA TRP A 2 -9.28 -6.80 -70.14
C TRP A 2 -8.44 -8.08 -69.91
N PRO A 3 -7.94 -8.44 -68.70
CA PRO A 3 -8.57 -8.27 -67.36
C PRO A 3 -7.60 -7.74 -66.27
N GLY A 4 -7.99 -7.23 -65.10
CA GLY A 4 -8.99 -7.70 -64.14
C GLY A 4 -8.28 -8.45 -63.00
N LYS A 5 -7.89 -7.76 -61.91
CA LYS A 5 -7.44 -8.39 -60.66
C LYS A 5 -8.20 -7.80 -59.47
N VAL A 6 -8.89 -8.72 -58.79
CA VAL A 6 -9.63 -8.55 -57.55
C VAL A 6 -8.67 -8.15 -56.42
N ILE A 7 -8.93 -7.02 -55.78
CA ILE A 7 -8.31 -6.65 -54.50
C ILE A 7 -9.15 -7.31 -53.41
N LEU A 8 -8.62 -8.40 -52.82
CA LEU A 8 -9.11 -8.92 -51.56
C LEU A 8 -8.67 -7.96 -50.46
N LEU A 9 -9.61 -7.16 -49.94
CA LEU A 9 -9.47 -6.43 -48.69
C LEU A 9 -9.41 -7.45 -47.55
N SER A 10 -8.20 -7.83 -47.16
CA SER A 10 -7.94 -8.42 -45.84
C SER A 10 -8.25 -7.36 -44.79
N PHE A 11 -9.39 -7.50 -44.12
CA PHE A 11 -9.71 -6.73 -42.93
C PHE A 11 -8.56 -6.89 -41.92
N GLY A 12 -7.79 -5.83 -41.73
CA GLY A 12 -6.95 -5.69 -40.56
C GLY A 12 -7.85 -5.67 -39.33
N LEU A 13 -7.79 -6.73 -38.52
CA LEU A 13 -8.33 -6.73 -37.17
C LEU A 13 -7.61 -5.61 -36.41
N SER A 14 -8.32 -4.51 -36.18
CA SER A 14 -7.81 -3.39 -35.42
C SER A 14 -7.62 -3.83 -33.96
N LEU A 15 -6.55 -3.34 -33.33
CA LEU A 15 -6.20 -3.55 -31.93
C LEU A 15 -7.36 -3.27 -30.94
N ALA A 16 -8.36 -2.48 -31.35
CA ALA A 16 -9.57 -2.21 -30.57
C ALA A 16 -10.44 -3.46 -30.33
N SER A 17 -10.48 -4.42 -31.27
CA SER A 17 -11.26 -5.66 -31.17
C SER A 17 -10.66 -6.65 -30.16
N PHE A 18 -9.35 -6.65 -29.97
CA PHE A 18 -8.67 -7.52 -29.01
C PHE A 18 -8.88 -7.06 -27.56
N CYS A 19 -8.91 -5.74 -27.33
CA CYS A 19 -9.12 -5.15 -26.00
C CYS A 19 -10.56 -5.36 -25.48
N HIS A 20 -11.54 -5.46 -26.37
CA HIS A 20 -12.93 -5.75 -25.99
C HIS A 20 -13.12 -7.25 -25.65
N ALA A 21 -12.51 -8.14 -26.43
CA ALA A 21 -12.63 -9.58 -26.21
C ALA A 21 -11.96 -10.06 -24.89
N SER A 22 -10.85 -9.43 -24.47
CA SER A 22 -10.22 -9.74 -23.18
C SER A 22 -11.12 -9.35 -22.00
N ASN A 23 -11.75 -8.17 -22.06
CA ASN A 23 -12.63 -7.67 -21.00
C ASN A 23 -13.86 -8.57 -20.81
N ASP A 24 -14.42 -9.12 -21.89
CA ASP A 24 -15.55 -10.05 -21.83
C ASP A 24 -15.18 -11.36 -21.11
N ILE A 25 -13.98 -11.91 -21.38
CA ILE A 25 -13.52 -13.16 -20.74
C ILE A 25 -13.21 -12.96 -19.26
N ASP A 26 -12.64 -11.82 -18.88
CA ASP A 26 -12.36 -11.51 -17.47
C ASP A 26 -13.66 -11.32 -16.67
N GLN A 27 -14.69 -10.69 -17.24
CA GLN A 27 -16.02 -10.64 -16.64
C GLN A 27 -16.66 -12.02 -16.46
N LEU A 28 -16.49 -12.92 -17.44
CA LEU A 28 -16.95 -14.30 -17.31
C LEU A 28 -16.18 -15.02 -16.18
N TYR A 29 -14.87 -14.77 -16.03
CA TYR A 29 -14.11 -15.32 -14.92
C TYR A 29 -14.65 -14.86 -13.55
N GLU A 30 -14.86 -13.56 -13.38
CA GLU A 30 -15.41 -13.00 -12.13
C GLU A 30 -16.79 -13.59 -11.81
N ARG A 31 -17.62 -13.85 -12.81
CA ARG A 31 -18.92 -14.51 -12.61
C ARG A 31 -18.77 -15.99 -12.22
N ILE A 32 -17.93 -16.75 -12.92
CA ILE A 32 -17.81 -18.20 -12.65
C ILE A 32 -17.12 -18.49 -11.31
N ILE A 33 -16.15 -17.68 -10.90
CA ILE A 33 -15.52 -17.82 -9.58
C ILE A 33 -16.50 -17.51 -8.43
N ASN A 34 -17.49 -16.64 -8.70
CA ASN A 34 -18.63 -16.36 -7.83
C ASN A 34 -19.79 -17.35 -8.01
N LYS A 35 -19.51 -18.55 -8.54
CA LYS A 35 -20.43 -19.69 -8.66
C LYS A 35 -21.61 -19.49 -9.62
N ASP A 36 -21.50 -18.56 -10.57
CA ASP A 36 -22.47 -18.47 -11.67
C ASP A 36 -22.31 -19.64 -12.65
N GLN A 37 -23.22 -20.61 -12.56
CA GLN A 37 -23.21 -21.82 -13.38
C GLN A 37 -23.63 -21.57 -14.84
N THR A 38 -24.21 -20.41 -15.19
CA THR A 38 -24.57 -20.12 -16.59
C THR A 38 -23.34 -19.87 -17.44
N VAL A 39 -22.26 -19.38 -16.81
CA VAL A 39 -21.00 -19.03 -17.48
C VAL A 39 -20.38 -20.21 -18.22
N LEU A 40 -20.49 -21.44 -17.71
CA LEU A 40 -19.93 -22.61 -18.39
C LEU A 40 -20.54 -22.81 -19.80
N LYS A 41 -21.84 -22.53 -19.95
CA LYS A 41 -22.52 -22.59 -21.26
C LYS A 41 -22.10 -21.43 -22.17
N GLU A 42 -21.92 -20.25 -21.60
CA GLU A 42 -21.45 -19.06 -22.33
C GLU A 42 -20.02 -19.29 -22.86
N LEU A 43 -19.12 -19.79 -22.02
CA LEU A 43 -17.76 -20.18 -22.40
C LEU A 43 -17.74 -21.27 -23.46
N GLN A 44 -18.60 -22.29 -23.33
CA GLN A 44 -18.71 -23.34 -24.34
C GLN A 44 -19.11 -22.77 -25.71
N LYS A 45 -20.10 -21.86 -25.75
CA LYS A 45 -20.53 -21.21 -26.98
C LYS A 45 -19.41 -20.39 -27.64
N LEU A 46 -18.60 -19.69 -26.84
CA LEU A 46 -17.41 -18.98 -27.35
C LEU A 46 -16.31 -19.94 -27.82
N ALA A 47 -16.10 -21.04 -27.10
CA ALA A 47 -15.15 -22.08 -27.49
C ALA A 47 -15.54 -22.80 -28.79
N ASP A 48 -16.83 -22.88 -29.10
CA ASP A 48 -17.35 -23.44 -30.36
C ASP A 48 -17.05 -22.55 -31.57
N THR A 49 -16.85 -21.24 -31.35
CA THR A 49 -16.38 -20.31 -32.39
C THR A 49 -14.85 -20.25 -32.47
N ASN A 50 -14.14 -21.17 -31.81
CA ASN A 50 -12.68 -21.22 -31.69
C ASN A 50 -12.07 -19.96 -31.03
N ASN A 51 -12.80 -19.30 -30.13
CA ASN A 51 -12.22 -18.24 -29.30
C ASN A 51 -11.14 -18.82 -28.38
N THR A 52 -9.87 -18.50 -28.64
CA THR A 52 -8.73 -19.04 -27.89
C THR A 52 -8.76 -18.70 -26.41
N GLN A 53 -9.20 -17.50 -26.01
CA GLN A 53 -9.29 -17.11 -24.61
C GLN A 53 -10.37 -17.91 -23.86
N ALA A 54 -11.51 -18.18 -24.49
CA ALA A 54 -12.55 -19.04 -23.93
C ALA A 54 -12.08 -20.50 -23.80
N LEU A 55 -11.36 -21.02 -24.79
CA LEU A 55 -10.74 -22.35 -24.74
C LEU A 55 -9.76 -22.45 -23.57
N VAL A 56 -8.91 -21.44 -23.38
CA VAL A 56 -7.97 -21.34 -22.27
C VAL A 56 -8.69 -21.29 -20.92
N LEU A 57 -9.71 -20.46 -20.78
CA LEU A 57 -10.47 -20.36 -19.54
C LEU A 57 -11.23 -21.65 -19.22
N LEU A 58 -11.76 -22.37 -20.21
CA LEU A 58 -12.31 -23.72 -20.00
C LEU A 58 -11.25 -24.69 -19.51
N GLY A 59 -10.03 -24.65 -20.06
CA GLY A 59 -8.90 -25.42 -19.54
C GLY A 59 -8.67 -25.14 -18.06
N PHE A 60 -8.60 -23.86 -17.68
CA PHE A 60 -8.39 -23.42 -16.30
C PHE A 60 -9.51 -23.90 -15.36
N VAL A 61 -10.76 -23.81 -15.81
CA VAL A 61 -11.95 -24.27 -15.07
C VAL A 61 -11.86 -25.74 -14.73
N TYR A 62 -11.48 -26.61 -15.67
CA TYR A 62 -11.33 -28.05 -15.42
C TYR A 62 -10.03 -28.39 -14.70
N GLU A 63 -8.95 -27.62 -14.89
CA GLU A 63 -7.69 -27.78 -14.17
C GLU A 63 -7.89 -27.59 -12.66
N HIS A 64 -8.58 -26.52 -12.29
CA HIS A 64 -8.74 -26.12 -10.89
C HIS A 64 -10.09 -26.46 -10.27
N GLY A 65 -11.04 -26.99 -11.05
CA GLY A 65 -12.36 -27.35 -10.54
C GLY A 65 -13.22 -26.14 -10.18
N VAL A 66 -13.20 -25.08 -10.99
CA VAL A 66 -14.03 -23.88 -10.75
C VAL A 66 -15.47 -24.17 -11.16
N THR A 67 -16.38 -24.36 -10.20
CA THR A 67 -17.79 -24.78 -10.39
C THR A 67 -18.02 -26.18 -10.97
N VAL A 68 -16.95 -26.90 -11.30
CA VAL A 68 -16.94 -28.28 -11.80
C VAL A 68 -15.96 -29.12 -10.99
N SER A 69 -16.02 -30.44 -11.10
CA SER A 69 -14.96 -31.29 -10.55
C SER A 69 -13.68 -31.13 -11.37
N VAL A 70 -12.52 -31.20 -10.70
CA VAL A 70 -11.21 -31.25 -11.36
C VAL A 70 -11.19 -32.41 -12.35
N ASP A 71 -10.83 -32.13 -13.60
CA ASP A 71 -10.73 -33.08 -14.70
C ASP A 71 -9.54 -32.69 -15.58
N ILE A 72 -8.35 -33.16 -15.19
CA ILE A 72 -7.09 -32.81 -15.86
C ILE A 72 -7.05 -33.27 -17.32
N PRO A 73 -7.48 -34.50 -17.70
CA PRO A 73 -7.57 -34.88 -19.10
C PRO A 73 -8.43 -33.94 -19.94
N LYS A 74 -9.57 -33.48 -19.40
CA LYS A 74 -10.44 -32.53 -20.10
C LYS A 74 -9.84 -31.12 -20.15
N ALA A 75 -9.14 -30.68 -19.11
CA ALA A 75 -8.38 -29.43 -19.13
C ALA A 75 -7.35 -29.44 -20.26
N ILE A 76 -6.58 -30.53 -20.37
CA ILE A 76 -5.59 -30.73 -21.44
C ILE A 76 -6.26 -30.67 -22.81
N GLN A 77 -7.41 -31.32 -23.02
CA GLN A 77 -8.13 -31.25 -24.30
C GLN A 77 -8.46 -29.81 -24.72
N TRP A 78 -8.87 -28.97 -23.77
CA TRP A 78 -9.13 -27.55 -24.04
C TRP A 78 -7.86 -26.78 -24.39
N TYR A 79 -6.76 -27.00 -23.65
CA TYR A 79 -5.47 -26.39 -23.94
C TYR A 79 -4.89 -26.84 -25.28
N GLU A 80 -5.02 -28.11 -25.63
CA GLU A 80 -4.62 -28.64 -26.93
C GLU A 80 -5.45 -28.03 -28.07
N LYS A 81 -6.77 -27.88 -27.86
CA LYS A 81 -7.63 -27.18 -28.82
C LYS A 81 -7.19 -25.72 -29.00
N ALA A 82 -6.89 -25.01 -27.92
CA ALA A 82 -6.34 -23.65 -27.97
C ALA A 82 -4.99 -23.59 -28.71
N CYS A 83 -4.08 -24.52 -28.42
CA CYS A 83 -2.79 -24.63 -29.11
C CYS A 83 -2.95 -24.78 -30.63
N ASN A 84 -3.87 -25.65 -31.06
CA ASN A 84 -4.11 -25.90 -32.48
C ASN A 84 -4.76 -24.71 -33.22
N GLN A 85 -5.35 -23.74 -32.51
CA GLN A 85 -5.83 -22.47 -33.09
C GLN A 85 -4.72 -21.40 -33.19
N GLY A 86 -3.46 -21.77 -32.97
CA GLY A 86 -2.33 -20.83 -32.92
C GLY A 86 -2.21 -20.11 -31.57
N GLY A 87 -2.85 -20.65 -30.52
CA GLY A 87 -2.78 -20.12 -29.16
C GLY A 87 -1.53 -20.61 -28.43
N GLU A 88 -0.50 -19.77 -28.38
CA GLU A 88 0.77 -20.04 -27.67
C GLU A 88 0.56 -20.47 -26.22
N TYR A 89 -0.34 -19.79 -25.52
CA TYR A 89 -0.78 -20.15 -24.17
C TYR A 89 -1.21 -21.62 -24.06
N GLY A 90 -2.04 -22.08 -25.00
CA GLY A 90 -2.54 -23.45 -24.98
C GLY A 90 -1.42 -24.47 -25.16
N CYS A 91 -0.43 -24.15 -25.99
CA CYS A 91 0.72 -25.04 -26.21
C CYS A 91 1.57 -25.16 -24.95
N TYR A 92 1.88 -24.06 -24.27
CA TYR A 92 2.66 -24.06 -23.03
C TYR A 92 1.94 -24.72 -21.85
N ASN A 93 0.63 -24.52 -21.71
CA ASN A 93 -0.16 -25.20 -20.68
C ASN A 93 -0.27 -26.71 -20.96
N ALA A 94 -0.48 -27.13 -22.21
CA ALA A 94 -0.42 -28.56 -22.55
C ALA A 94 0.98 -29.15 -22.27
N ARG A 95 2.06 -28.43 -22.64
CA ARG A 95 3.45 -28.80 -22.33
C ARG A 95 3.63 -29.03 -20.82
N TYR A 96 3.12 -28.16 -19.96
CA TYR A 96 3.25 -28.26 -18.51
C TYR A 96 2.76 -29.62 -17.98
N PHE A 97 1.55 -30.05 -18.36
CA PHE A 97 0.99 -31.32 -17.87
C PHE A 97 1.81 -32.53 -18.28
N PHE A 98 2.28 -32.58 -19.53
CA PHE A 98 3.10 -33.69 -20.03
C PHE A 98 4.52 -33.66 -19.44
N GLN A 99 5.10 -32.48 -19.22
CA GLN A 99 6.45 -32.31 -18.66
C GLN A 99 6.52 -32.75 -17.19
N TYR A 100 5.49 -32.45 -16.40
CA TYR A 100 5.46 -32.74 -14.97
C TYR A 100 4.58 -33.94 -14.57
N GLY A 101 3.89 -34.58 -15.54
CA GLY A 101 3.01 -35.71 -15.27
C GLY A 101 1.83 -35.36 -14.34
N LYS A 102 1.28 -34.14 -14.46
CA LYS A 102 0.18 -33.67 -13.60
C LYS A 102 -1.13 -34.28 -14.08
N GLY A 103 -1.74 -35.17 -13.29
CA GLY A 103 -3.00 -35.84 -13.63
C GLY A 103 -2.96 -36.78 -14.84
N ILE A 104 -1.78 -36.97 -15.44
CA ILE A 104 -1.51 -37.84 -16.59
C ILE A 104 -0.11 -38.46 -16.46
N THR A 105 0.20 -39.45 -17.29
CA THR A 105 1.57 -39.99 -17.36
C THR A 105 2.51 -38.94 -17.95
N LEU A 106 3.68 -38.77 -17.33
CA LEU A 106 4.76 -37.91 -17.83
C LEU A 106 5.18 -38.37 -19.23
N ASP A 107 5.19 -37.44 -20.19
CA ASP A 107 5.51 -37.69 -21.60
C ASP A 107 6.37 -36.55 -22.15
N VAL A 108 7.69 -36.72 -22.06
CA VAL A 108 8.66 -35.71 -22.50
C VAL A 108 8.55 -35.45 -24.00
N THR A 109 8.23 -36.46 -24.80
CA THR A 109 8.11 -36.33 -26.25
C THR A 109 6.93 -35.44 -26.63
N ARG A 110 5.77 -35.61 -25.99
CA ARG A 110 4.63 -34.69 -26.18
C ARG A 110 4.92 -33.30 -25.64
N ALA A 111 5.57 -33.18 -24.49
CA ALA A 111 5.96 -31.87 -23.96
C ALA A 111 6.87 -31.11 -24.95
N GLN A 112 7.85 -31.78 -25.55
CA GLN A 112 8.73 -31.22 -26.59
C GLN A 112 7.96 -30.89 -27.88
N MET A 113 7.02 -31.74 -28.29
CA MET A 113 6.15 -31.45 -29.43
C MET A 113 5.37 -30.15 -29.21
N TYR A 114 4.76 -29.95 -28.04
CA TYR A 114 4.04 -28.71 -27.73
C TYR A 114 4.97 -27.49 -27.64
N ALA A 115 6.17 -27.65 -27.07
CA ALA A 115 7.19 -26.60 -27.09
C ALA A 115 7.57 -26.18 -28.52
N SER A 116 7.69 -27.14 -29.44
CA SER A 116 8.05 -26.88 -30.84
C SER A 116 6.93 -26.22 -31.67
N LYS A 117 5.67 -26.35 -31.23
CA LYS A 117 4.53 -25.67 -31.85
C LYS A 117 4.49 -24.18 -31.52
N SER A 118 5.18 -23.78 -30.44
CA SER A 118 5.15 -22.41 -29.97
C SER A 118 6.06 -21.49 -30.78
N LYS A 119 5.53 -20.35 -31.20
CA LYS A 119 6.30 -19.27 -31.82
C LYS A 119 7.16 -18.58 -30.78
N THR A 120 8.41 -18.32 -31.17
CA THR A 120 9.42 -17.65 -30.33
C THR A 120 10.22 -16.62 -31.12
N ASP A 121 9.95 -16.49 -32.43
CA ASP A 121 10.64 -15.60 -33.37
C ASP A 121 10.37 -14.12 -33.10
N ASP A 122 9.23 -13.82 -32.48
CA ASP A 122 8.85 -12.50 -32.02
C ASP A 122 9.21 -12.23 -30.54
N LEU A 123 9.88 -13.18 -29.88
CA LEU A 123 10.40 -13.00 -28.53
C LEU A 123 11.88 -12.61 -28.59
N ASN A 124 12.21 -11.44 -28.07
CA ASN A 124 13.60 -11.00 -27.94
C ASN A 124 14.29 -11.59 -26.70
N ILE A 125 14.19 -12.92 -26.52
CA ILE A 125 14.73 -13.66 -25.36
C ILE A 125 15.54 -14.86 -25.89
N PRO A 126 16.80 -15.06 -25.46
CA PRO A 126 17.58 -16.23 -25.85
C PRO A 126 16.86 -17.55 -25.49
N PRO A 127 16.80 -18.55 -26.39
CA PRO A 127 16.06 -19.80 -26.16
C PRO A 127 16.45 -20.56 -24.88
N ASP A 128 17.75 -20.58 -24.55
CA ASP A 128 18.24 -21.25 -23.33
C ASP A 128 17.76 -20.54 -22.06
N LEU A 129 17.75 -19.19 -22.08
CA LEU A 129 17.24 -18.38 -20.97
C LEU A 129 15.73 -18.56 -20.83
N MET A 130 15.00 -18.54 -21.94
CA MET A 130 13.56 -18.78 -21.98
C MET A 130 13.19 -20.13 -21.37
N ASN A 131 13.87 -21.21 -21.78
CA ASN A 131 13.64 -22.55 -21.24
C ASN A 131 13.97 -22.63 -19.74
N LYS A 132 15.03 -21.97 -19.29
CA LYS A 132 15.39 -21.90 -17.88
C LYS A 132 14.29 -21.22 -17.05
N ILE A 133 13.77 -20.09 -17.52
CA ILE A 133 12.69 -19.35 -16.84
C ILE A 133 11.40 -20.17 -16.81
N ILE A 134 11.02 -20.79 -17.94
CA ILE A 134 9.84 -21.66 -18.02
C ILE A 134 9.93 -22.79 -17.01
N ASN A 135 11.06 -23.50 -16.99
CA ASN A 135 11.24 -24.62 -16.07
C ASN A 135 11.17 -24.16 -14.61
N GLN A 136 11.81 -23.04 -14.27
CA GLN A 136 11.74 -22.50 -12.92
C GLN A 136 10.30 -22.11 -12.51
N ALA A 137 9.56 -21.42 -13.39
CA ALA A 137 8.18 -21.04 -13.12
C ALA A 137 7.27 -22.27 -12.97
N TYR A 138 7.46 -23.30 -13.80
CA TYR A 138 6.67 -24.53 -13.75
C TYR A 138 7.04 -25.46 -12.60
N GLU A 139 8.30 -25.49 -12.15
CA GLU A 139 8.70 -26.16 -10.92
C GLU A 139 8.00 -25.53 -9.71
N LEU A 140 7.98 -24.19 -9.63
CA LEU A 140 7.27 -23.46 -8.59
C LEU A 140 5.76 -23.70 -8.66
N LYS A 141 5.15 -23.66 -9.85
CA LYS A 141 3.72 -23.98 -10.06
C LYS A 141 3.39 -25.38 -9.60
N SER A 142 4.17 -26.36 -10.04
CA SER A 142 4.03 -27.75 -9.66
C SER A 142 4.12 -27.95 -8.15
N GLY A 143 5.03 -27.24 -7.48
CA GLY A 143 5.13 -27.23 -6.02
C GLY A 143 3.91 -26.63 -5.34
N ALA A 144 3.47 -25.45 -5.79
CA ALA A 144 2.33 -24.70 -5.25
C ALA A 144 0.97 -25.41 -5.41
N GLU A 145 0.83 -26.24 -6.44
CA GLU A 145 -0.36 -27.11 -6.61
C GLU A 145 -0.40 -28.26 -5.60
N THR A 146 0.77 -28.77 -5.20
CA THR A 146 0.87 -29.88 -4.24
C THR A 146 0.93 -29.43 -2.79
N ASP A 147 1.48 -28.24 -2.56
CA ASP A 147 1.78 -27.70 -1.25
C ASP A 147 1.36 -26.23 -1.21
N LYS A 148 0.28 -25.97 -0.47
CA LYS A 148 -0.36 -24.65 -0.42
C LYS A 148 0.58 -23.58 0.13
N THR A 149 1.54 -23.94 0.98
CA THR A 149 2.49 -22.98 1.57
C THR A 149 3.47 -22.39 0.55
N LYS A 150 3.52 -22.93 -0.68
CA LYS A 150 4.38 -22.44 -1.76
C LYS A 150 3.67 -21.50 -2.73
N ARG A 151 2.37 -21.27 -2.55
CA ARG A 151 1.54 -20.49 -3.46
C ARG A 151 1.90 -19.02 -3.46
N ALA A 152 2.05 -18.43 -2.27
CA ALA A 152 2.53 -17.06 -2.11
C ALA A 152 3.86 -16.86 -2.85
N SER A 153 4.84 -17.74 -2.62
CA SER A 153 6.15 -17.68 -3.28
C SER A 153 6.08 -17.76 -4.81
N LEU A 154 5.21 -18.60 -5.38
CA LEU A 154 5.00 -18.62 -6.83
C LEU A 154 4.46 -17.28 -7.32
N ILE A 155 3.38 -16.79 -6.70
CA ILE A 155 2.69 -15.58 -7.16
C ILE A 155 3.64 -14.37 -7.06
N GLU A 156 4.35 -14.20 -5.95
CA GLU A 156 5.33 -13.14 -5.80
C GLU A 156 6.47 -13.25 -6.82
N PHE A 157 6.96 -14.46 -7.08
CA PHE A 157 8.01 -14.70 -8.07
C PHE A 157 7.57 -14.21 -9.44
N VAL A 158 6.41 -14.67 -9.96
CA VAL A 158 5.95 -14.29 -11.29
C VAL A 158 5.54 -12.82 -11.37
N SER A 159 4.90 -12.29 -10.31
CA SER A 159 4.48 -10.88 -10.27
C SER A 159 5.67 -9.91 -10.34
N ARG A 160 6.81 -10.24 -9.73
CA ARG A 160 8.03 -9.42 -9.80
C ARG A 160 8.53 -9.23 -11.23
N TYR A 161 8.41 -10.25 -12.07
CA TYR A 161 8.84 -10.15 -13.47
C TYR A 161 7.82 -9.44 -14.35
N VAL A 162 6.53 -9.54 -14.04
CA VAL A 162 5.46 -9.04 -14.90
C VAL A 162 5.03 -7.61 -14.54
N GLY A 163 5.16 -7.18 -13.28
CA GLY A 163 4.57 -5.92 -12.80
C GLY A 163 4.94 -4.67 -13.62
N GLN A 164 6.21 -4.53 -14.00
CA GLN A 164 6.73 -3.40 -14.80
C GLN A 164 7.56 -3.85 -16.01
N ALA A 165 7.32 -5.08 -16.49
CA ALA A 165 8.08 -5.63 -17.60
C ALA A 165 7.83 -4.85 -18.91
N PRO A 166 8.83 -4.76 -19.81
CA PRO A 166 8.59 -4.29 -21.17
C PRO A 166 7.63 -5.22 -21.91
N GLU A 167 6.98 -4.72 -22.97
CA GLU A 167 5.93 -5.43 -23.71
C GLU A 167 6.33 -6.84 -24.17
N ASN A 168 7.57 -7.02 -24.63
CA ASN A 168 8.11 -8.32 -25.05
C ASN A 168 8.12 -9.35 -23.90
N ASP A 169 8.45 -8.92 -22.69
CA ASP A 169 8.51 -9.80 -21.53
C ASP A 169 7.08 -10.15 -21.08
N LEU A 170 6.16 -9.17 -21.10
CA LEU A 170 4.74 -9.41 -20.84
C LEU A 170 4.14 -10.43 -21.82
N LEU A 171 4.49 -10.32 -23.10
CA LEU A 171 4.09 -11.28 -24.13
C LEU A 171 4.60 -12.68 -23.80
N PHE A 172 5.89 -12.82 -23.46
CA PHE A 172 6.47 -14.10 -23.05
C PHE A 172 5.77 -14.69 -21.82
N TRP A 173 5.61 -13.93 -20.74
CA TRP A 173 4.96 -14.40 -19.51
C TRP A 173 3.51 -14.79 -19.74
N GLY A 174 2.77 -14.03 -20.56
CA GLY A 174 1.43 -14.40 -20.99
C GLY A 174 1.39 -15.71 -21.76
N ARG A 175 2.36 -15.99 -22.64
CA ARG A 175 2.42 -17.28 -23.36
C ARG A 175 2.60 -18.47 -22.45
N ILE A 176 3.30 -18.33 -21.33
CA ILE A 176 3.61 -19.47 -20.46
C ILE A 176 2.61 -19.62 -19.31
N GLY A 177 1.60 -18.76 -19.23
CA GLY A 177 0.49 -18.88 -18.29
C GLY A 177 0.47 -17.87 -17.14
N PHE A 178 1.26 -16.80 -17.24
CA PHE A 178 1.49 -15.84 -16.18
C PHE A 178 1.38 -14.39 -16.71
N SER A 179 0.41 -14.09 -17.55
CA SER A 179 0.04 -12.68 -17.77
C SER A 179 -0.53 -12.07 -16.48
N LYS A 180 -0.59 -10.74 -16.41
CA LYS A 180 -1.16 -10.05 -15.24
C LYS A 180 -2.56 -10.55 -14.84
N PRO A 181 -3.55 -10.66 -15.75
CA PRO A 181 -4.87 -11.16 -15.39
C PRO A 181 -4.86 -12.62 -14.93
N GLU A 182 -3.99 -13.45 -15.48
CA GLU A 182 -3.87 -14.87 -15.10
C GLU A 182 -3.24 -15.05 -13.73
N ILE A 183 -2.26 -14.20 -13.38
CA ILE A 183 -1.68 -14.18 -12.04
C ILE A 183 -2.73 -13.76 -11.01
N LEU A 184 -3.47 -12.68 -11.28
CA LEU A 184 -4.58 -12.24 -10.41
C LEU A 184 -5.64 -13.34 -10.27
N ARG A 185 -6.03 -13.95 -11.39
CA ARG A 185 -6.98 -15.07 -11.46
C ARG A 185 -6.58 -16.21 -10.53
N LEU A 186 -5.35 -16.71 -10.68
CA LEU A 186 -4.83 -17.82 -9.90
C LEU A 186 -4.69 -17.47 -8.41
N ALA A 187 -4.21 -16.25 -8.10
CA ALA A 187 -4.07 -15.78 -6.74
C ALA A 187 -5.42 -15.66 -6.03
N THR A 188 -6.43 -15.06 -6.68
CA THR A 188 -7.80 -14.93 -6.16
C THR A 188 -8.43 -16.29 -5.89
N LEU A 189 -8.24 -17.25 -6.80
CA LEU A 189 -8.72 -18.61 -6.60
C LEU A 189 -8.08 -19.25 -5.36
N TRP A 190 -6.76 -19.16 -5.20
CA TRP A 190 -6.07 -19.75 -4.06
C TRP A 190 -6.36 -19.04 -2.74
N ALA A 191 -6.65 -17.74 -2.76
CA ALA A 191 -7.08 -16.99 -1.58
C ALA A 191 -8.40 -17.52 -0.98
N GLN A 192 -9.30 -18.08 -1.82
CA GLN A 192 -10.56 -18.70 -1.35
C GLN A 192 -10.35 -19.87 -0.39
N GLU A 193 -9.15 -20.44 -0.35
CA GLU A 193 -8.81 -21.53 0.56
C GLU A 193 -8.49 -21.07 1.98
N GLY A 194 -8.52 -19.75 2.23
CA GLY A 194 -8.48 -19.19 3.57
C GLY A 194 -7.11 -18.69 4.01
N ASP A 195 -6.09 -18.72 3.15
CA ASP A 195 -4.74 -18.27 3.47
C ASP A 195 -4.65 -16.73 3.55
N PRO A 196 -4.36 -16.16 4.73
CA PRO A 196 -4.25 -14.71 4.91
C PRO A 196 -3.13 -14.04 4.09
N GLU A 197 -2.04 -14.75 3.81
CA GLU A 197 -0.95 -14.21 2.99
C GLU A 197 -1.41 -14.06 1.54
N MET A 198 -2.14 -15.06 1.03
CA MET A 198 -2.75 -14.99 -0.30
C MET A 198 -3.77 -13.86 -0.42
N ASP A 199 -4.62 -13.65 0.59
CA ASP A 199 -5.55 -12.51 0.61
C ASP A 199 -4.78 -11.17 0.50
N TYR A 200 -3.69 -11.02 1.25
CA TYR A 200 -2.85 -9.82 1.20
C TYR A 200 -2.19 -9.63 -0.16
N ILE A 201 -1.65 -10.71 -0.75
CA ILE A 201 -1.05 -10.68 -2.09
C ILE A 201 -2.09 -10.24 -3.13
N VAL A 202 -3.31 -10.78 -3.10
CA VAL A 202 -4.39 -10.37 -4.02
C VAL A 202 -4.68 -8.87 -3.89
N GLY A 203 -4.75 -8.34 -2.67
CA GLY A 203 -4.91 -6.90 -2.44
C GLY A 203 -3.81 -6.07 -3.11
N ASN A 204 -2.55 -6.50 -3.03
CA ASN A 204 -1.43 -5.83 -3.70
C ASN A 204 -1.52 -5.93 -5.24
N LEU A 205 -1.93 -7.08 -5.78
CA LEU A 205 -2.10 -7.25 -7.24
C LEU A 205 -3.12 -6.26 -7.82
N TYR A 206 -4.20 -5.96 -7.10
CA TYR A 206 -5.14 -4.91 -7.51
C TYR A 206 -4.46 -3.52 -7.58
N LEU A 207 -3.63 -3.17 -6.60
CA LEU A 207 -2.90 -1.89 -6.59
C LEU A 207 -1.79 -1.82 -7.64
N ASP A 208 -1.22 -2.97 -8.01
CA ASP A 208 -0.12 -3.11 -8.98
C ASP A 208 -0.58 -3.26 -10.44
N ASP A 209 -1.84 -2.91 -10.73
CA ASP A 209 -2.39 -2.87 -12.09
C ASP A 209 -2.43 -4.26 -12.76
N PHE A 210 -2.76 -5.31 -11.99
CA PHE A 210 -2.94 -6.65 -12.53
C PHE A 210 -4.35 -6.94 -13.04
N SER A 211 -5.32 -6.10 -12.67
CA SER A 211 -6.71 -6.18 -13.13
C SER A 211 -6.87 -5.41 -14.44
N PRO A 212 -7.25 -6.06 -15.56
CA PRO A 212 -7.28 -5.44 -16.89
C PRO A 212 -8.45 -4.46 -17.09
N SER A 213 -9.49 -4.53 -16.26
CA SER A 213 -10.67 -3.67 -16.33
C SER A 213 -10.57 -2.42 -15.45
N ASP A 214 -9.57 -2.36 -14.59
CA ASP A 214 -9.53 -1.44 -13.46
C ASP A 214 -8.40 -0.43 -13.67
N ASP A 215 -8.70 0.88 -13.69
CA ASP A 215 -7.65 1.89 -13.50
C ASP A 215 -7.09 1.70 -12.09
N ARG A 216 -5.79 1.38 -11.96
CA ARG A 216 -5.12 1.19 -10.65
C ARG A 216 -5.32 2.36 -9.69
N ARG A 217 -5.61 3.56 -10.21
CA ARG A 217 -5.87 4.77 -9.42
C ARG A 217 -7.35 5.02 -9.14
N SER A 218 -8.25 4.15 -9.59
CA SER A 218 -9.68 4.28 -9.29
C SER A 218 -10.03 3.73 -7.90
N LEU A 219 -11.09 4.29 -7.32
CA LEU A 219 -11.55 4.05 -5.95
C LEU A 219 -12.13 2.68 -5.86
N ASP A 220 -12.70 2.18 -6.96
CA ASP A 220 -13.18 0.82 -7.03
C ASP A 220 -12.03 -0.16 -6.81
N THR A 221 -10.90 0.03 -7.52
CA THR A 221 -9.69 -0.78 -7.33
C THR A 221 -9.14 -0.68 -5.92
N ILE A 222 -8.99 0.53 -5.39
CA ILE A 222 -8.45 0.73 -4.05
C ILE A 222 -9.40 0.14 -2.99
N LYS A 223 -10.73 0.23 -3.19
CA LYS A 223 -11.72 -0.42 -2.32
C LYS A 223 -11.64 -1.93 -2.38
N LYS A 224 -11.52 -2.53 -3.58
CA LYS A 224 -11.31 -3.97 -3.74
C LYS A 224 -10.05 -4.41 -3.00
N ALA A 225 -8.93 -3.71 -3.20
CA ALA A 225 -7.68 -3.99 -2.50
C ALA A 225 -7.85 -3.92 -0.97
N LEU A 226 -8.51 -2.88 -0.44
CA LEU A 226 -8.77 -2.75 0.99
C LEU A 226 -9.70 -3.84 1.55
N GLN A 227 -10.65 -4.36 0.77
CA GLN A 227 -11.47 -5.50 1.20
C GLN A 227 -10.62 -6.76 1.38
N TRP A 228 -9.67 -7.00 0.48
CA TRP A 228 -8.70 -8.09 0.60
C TRP A 228 -7.78 -7.90 1.79
N PHE A 229 -7.22 -6.69 1.98
CA PHE A 229 -6.41 -6.38 3.16
C PHE A 229 -7.18 -6.54 4.46
N ARG A 230 -8.44 -6.08 4.51
CA ARG A 230 -9.30 -6.30 5.68
C ARG A 230 -9.49 -7.79 5.97
N THR A 231 -9.77 -8.59 4.94
CA THR A 231 -9.93 -10.06 5.09
C THR A 231 -8.66 -10.70 5.65
N ALA A 232 -7.50 -10.36 5.10
CA ALA A 232 -6.20 -10.82 5.60
C ALA A 232 -5.94 -10.35 7.05
N ALA A 233 -6.27 -9.11 7.37
CA ALA A 233 -6.06 -8.50 8.68
C ALA A 233 -6.94 -9.13 9.77
N GLU A 234 -8.20 -9.42 9.45
CA GLU A 234 -9.16 -10.12 10.32
C GLU A 234 -8.73 -11.57 10.59
N LYS A 235 -8.04 -12.20 9.63
CA LYS A 235 -7.37 -13.51 9.81
C LYS A 235 -6.02 -13.41 10.54
N GLY A 236 -5.56 -12.21 10.90
CA GLY A 236 -4.38 -12.00 11.71
C GLY A 236 -3.07 -11.85 10.94
N TYR A 237 -3.10 -11.49 9.65
CA TYR A 237 -1.89 -11.21 8.88
C TYR A 237 -1.25 -9.87 9.31
N PRO A 238 -0.01 -9.85 9.84
CA PRO A 238 0.56 -8.64 10.44
C PRO A 238 0.65 -7.45 9.47
N MET A 239 1.14 -7.68 8.25
CA MET A 239 1.29 -6.62 7.24
C MET A 239 -0.07 -6.05 6.81
N ALA A 240 -1.11 -6.89 6.73
CA ALA A 240 -2.46 -6.42 6.43
C ALA A 240 -3.07 -5.63 7.59
N GLN A 241 -2.82 -6.05 8.83
CA GLN A 241 -3.23 -5.30 10.03
C GLN A 241 -2.54 -3.93 10.05
N TYR A 242 -1.25 -3.85 9.76
CA TYR A 242 -0.56 -2.58 9.56
C TYR A 242 -1.21 -1.74 8.45
N THR A 243 -1.47 -2.33 7.28
CA THR A 243 -2.12 -1.62 6.16
C THR A 243 -3.51 -1.10 6.52
N MET A 244 -4.28 -1.84 7.32
CA MET A 244 -5.58 -1.36 7.81
C MET A 244 -5.41 -0.20 8.79
N GLY A 245 -4.39 -0.24 9.66
CA GLY A 245 -4.05 0.87 10.54
C GLY A 245 -3.72 2.14 9.74
N ASP A 246 -2.86 2.02 8.74
CA ASP A 246 -2.46 3.12 7.84
C ASP A 246 -3.64 3.69 7.06
N ALA A 247 -4.54 2.82 6.60
CA ALA A 247 -5.75 3.23 5.90
C ALA A 247 -6.70 4.07 6.78
N TYR A 248 -6.81 3.74 8.07
CA TYR A 248 -7.58 4.53 9.05
C TYR A 248 -6.86 5.81 9.49
N GLU A 249 -5.54 5.79 9.60
CA GLU A 249 -4.77 6.98 9.97
C GLU A 249 -4.81 8.05 8.87
N ASN A 250 -4.75 7.63 7.59
CA ASN A 250 -4.69 8.54 6.44
C ASN A 250 -6.03 8.75 5.72
N GLY A 251 -7.06 7.95 6.03
CA GLY A 251 -8.38 8.07 5.41
C GLY A 251 -8.44 7.56 3.97
N SER A 252 -7.87 6.38 3.72
CA SER A 252 -7.76 5.78 2.38
C SER A 252 -9.09 5.23 1.83
N ALA A 253 -9.30 5.37 0.51
CA ALA A 253 -10.41 4.79 -0.26
C ALA A 253 -11.84 4.97 0.31
N GLY A 254 -12.10 6.11 0.94
CA GLY A 254 -13.42 6.41 1.48
C GLY A 254 -13.51 6.27 3.01
N LEU A 255 -12.48 5.75 3.67
CA LEU A 255 -12.42 5.70 5.13
C LEU A 255 -12.23 7.10 5.70
N LYS A 256 -12.94 7.40 6.79
CA LYS A 256 -12.67 8.60 7.57
C LYS A 256 -11.40 8.37 8.40
N ILE A 257 -10.63 9.43 8.58
CA ILE A 257 -9.49 9.39 9.50
C ILE A 257 -9.99 9.02 10.90
N ASP A 258 -9.41 8.00 11.50
CA ASP A 258 -9.74 7.49 12.83
C ASP A 258 -8.47 6.91 13.49
N ALA A 259 -7.78 7.75 14.27
CA ALA A 259 -6.57 7.34 14.96
C ALA A 259 -6.81 6.26 16.04
N VAL A 260 -8.03 6.18 16.60
CA VAL A 260 -8.38 5.15 17.59
C VAL A 260 -8.49 3.79 16.92
N GLU A 261 -9.13 3.74 15.75
CA GLU A 261 -9.21 2.51 14.97
C GLU A 261 -7.84 2.13 14.38
N ALA A 262 -7.07 3.11 13.89
CA ALA A 262 -5.70 2.88 13.43
C ALA A 262 -4.83 2.24 14.52
N LYS A 263 -4.89 2.80 15.74
CA LYS A 263 -4.18 2.27 16.91
C LYS A 263 -4.51 0.81 17.19
N LYS A 264 -5.79 0.41 17.15
CA LYS A 264 -6.18 -1.00 17.39
C LYS A 264 -5.53 -1.95 16.37
N TRP A 265 -5.53 -1.57 15.10
CA TRP A 265 -4.91 -2.37 14.05
C TRP A 265 -3.38 -2.45 14.20
N TYR A 266 -2.74 -1.33 14.53
CA TYR A 266 -1.31 -1.32 14.83
C TYR A 266 -0.96 -2.15 16.07
N GLU A 267 -1.77 -2.12 17.12
CA GLU A 267 -1.58 -2.98 18.30
C GLU A 267 -1.63 -4.47 17.94
N LEU A 268 -2.57 -4.89 17.09
CA LEU A 268 -2.66 -6.27 16.62
C LEU A 268 -1.40 -6.69 15.84
N ALA A 269 -0.93 -5.85 14.92
CA ALA A 269 0.27 -6.10 14.11
C ALA A 269 1.57 -6.07 14.96
N ALA A 270 1.70 -5.08 15.85
CA ALA A 270 2.85 -4.92 16.76
C ALA A 270 2.98 -6.09 17.75
N ASN A 271 1.85 -6.67 18.18
CA ASN A 271 1.84 -7.89 19.02
C ASN A 271 2.38 -9.12 18.27
N LYS A 272 2.34 -9.10 16.94
CA LYS A 272 2.98 -10.11 16.06
C LYS A 272 4.39 -9.70 15.61
N ASN A 273 4.96 -8.68 16.25
CA ASN A 273 6.28 -8.11 15.96
C ASN A 273 6.43 -7.51 14.56
N ASP A 274 5.35 -7.03 13.93
CA ASP A 274 5.48 -6.27 12.69
C ASP A 274 6.28 -4.97 12.93
N GLU A 275 7.42 -4.83 12.26
CA GLU A 275 8.37 -3.73 12.44
C GLU A 275 7.73 -2.36 12.16
N LYS A 276 6.94 -2.26 11.08
CA LYS A 276 6.29 -1.00 10.69
C LYS A 276 5.18 -0.61 11.67
N ALA A 277 4.40 -1.59 12.13
CA ALA A 277 3.38 -1.36 13.14
C ALA A 277 3.95 -0.95 14.49
N LEU A 278 5.11 -1.48 14.89
CA LEU A 278 5.81 -1.03 16.10
C LEU A 278 6.15 0.47 16.02
N VAL A 279 6.69 0.92 14.89
CA VAL A 279 7.00 2.34 14.66
C VAL A 279 5.73 3.19 14.62
N ALA A 280 4.70 2.75 13.89
CA ALA A 280 3.44 3.48 13.78
C ALA A 280 2.72 3.60 15.14
N LEU A 281 2.66 2.52 15.92
CA LEU A 281 2.11 2.54 17.27
C LEU A 281 2.95 3.42 18.22
N GLY A 282 4.28 3.38 18.09
CA GLY A 282 5.17 4.28 18.81
C GLY A 282 4.89 5.75 18.50
N ASN A 283 4.65 6.08 17.23
CA ASN A 283 4.23 7.41 16.81
C ASN A 283 2.87 7.81 17.42
N ILE A 284 1.88 6.91 17.46
CA ILE A 284 0.58 7.19 18.11
C ILE A 284 0.78 7.59 19.58
N TYR A 285 1.61 6.85 20.32
CA TYR A 285 1.91 7.17 21.72
C TYR A 285 2.77 8.43 21.88
N TYR A 286 3.68 8.72 20.94
CA TYR A 286 4.51 9.91 20.96
C TYR A 286 3.72 11.20 20.66
N SER A 287 2.93 11.17 19.59
CA SER A 287 2.18 12.32 19.07
C SER A 287 0.95 12.65 19.90
N GLY A 288 0.42 11.66 20.62
CA GLY A 288 -0.82 11.79 21.36
C GLY A 288 -2.04 11.82 20.47
N LEU A 289 -1.98 11.27 19.25
CA LEU A 289 -3.07 11.26 18.25
C LEU A 289 -4.40 10.69 18.77
N THR A 290 -4.38 9.92 19.87
CA THR A 290 -5.58 9.42 20.57
C THR A 290 -5.92 10.19 21.86
N GLY A 291 -5.44 11.42 22.01
CA GLY A 291 -5.75 12.33 23.12
C GLY A 291 -4.75 12.36 24.29
N GLU A 292 -3.86 11.38 24.38
CA GLU A 292 -2.84 11.30 25.44
C GLU A 292 -1.51 10.78 24.88
N VAL A 293 -0.42 11.37 25.36
CA VAL A 293 0.95 10.92 25.06
C VAL A 293 1.41 9.87 26.09
N ASP A 294 2.21 8.92 25.64
CA ASP A 294 2.91 7.96 26.49
C ASP A 294 4.31 7.72 25.92
N TYR A 295 5.22 8.65 26.21
CA TYR A 295 6.58 8.59 25.68
C TYR A 295 7.34 7.35 26.14
N SER A 296 7.07 6.83 27.34
CA SER A 296 7.73 5.61 27.80
C SER A 296 7.28 4.39 26.98
N LYS A 297 5.99 4.26 26.66
CA LYS A 297 5.53 3.22 25.71
C LYS A 297 6.07 3.44 24.30
N ALA A 298 6.12 4.68 23.83
CA ALA A 298 6.70 4.99 22.53
C ALA A 298 8.17 4.53 22.45
N SER A 299 8.96 4.84 23.49
CA SER A 299 10.37 4.44 23.61
C SER A 299 10.53 2.92 23.52
N VAL A 300 9.75 2.17 24.30
CA VAL A 300 9.77 0.69 24.28
C VAL A 300 9.44 0.11 22.90
N LEU A 301 8.46 0.70 22.20
CA LEU A 301 8.07 0.25 20.87
C LEU A 301 9.16 0.56 19.83
N PHE A 302 9.76 1.75 19.90
CA PHE A 302 10.86 2.12 19.02
C PHE A 302 12.12 1.29 19.29
N ASP A 303 12.47 1.02 20.55
CA ASP A 303 13.58 0.13 20.90
C ASP A 303 13.36 -1.28 20.31
N LYS A 304 12.14 -1.81 20.44
CA LYS A 304 11.80 -3.12 19.88
C LYS A 304 11.89 -3.15 18.34
N ALA A 305 11.54 -2.05 17.67
CA ALA A 305 11.69 -1.92 16.23
C ALA A 305 13.16 -1.75 15.81
N GLU A 306 13.95 -0.95 16.56
CA GLU A 306 15.38 -0.75 16.31
C GLU A 306 16.16 -2.07 16.43
N GLN A 307 15.83 -2.89 17.42
CA GLN A 307 16.42 -4.23 17.60
C GLN A 307 16.13 -5.18 16.42
N GLN A 308 15.07 -4.92 15.64
CA GLN A 308 14.76 -5.65 14.40
C GLN A 308 15.44 -5.06 13.16
N GLY A 309 16.13 -3.92 13.30
CA GLY A 309 16.82 -3.24 12.21
C GLY A 309 16.12 -1.98 11.69
N ALA A 310 15.03 -1.53 12.33
CA ALA A 310 14.29 -0.34 11.93
C ALA A 310 15.14 0.93 12.15
N LYS A 311 15.84 1.38 11.10
CA LYS A 311 16.62 2.62 11.15
C LYS A 311 15.80 3.84 11.54
N ILE A 312 14.54 3.87 11.10
CA ILE A 312 13.65 4.96 11.45
C ILE A 312 13.40 5.00 12.97
N ALA A 313 13.25 3.84 13.62
CA ALA A 313 13.07 3.78 15.06
C ALA A 313 14.30 4.30 15.83
N ALA A 314 15.52 4.07 15.31
CA ALA A 314 16.72 4.68 15.87
C ALA A 314 16.67 6.22 15.79
N LEU A 315 16.19 6.82 14.71
CA LEU A 315 16.02 8.28 14.64
C LEU A 315 14.98 8.81 15.64
N TRP A 316 13.90 8.06 15.86
CA TRP A 316 12.93 8.37 16.91
C TRP A 316 13.54 8.33 18.31
N LEU A 317 14.31 7.29 18.64
CA LEU A 317 15.01 7.18 19.92
C LEU A 317 16.04 8.29 20.11
N SER A 318 16.80 8.60 19.05
CA SER A 318 17.72 9.74 19.02
C SER A 318 16.99 11.04 19.38
N TRP A 319 15.86 11.31 18.72
CA TRP A 319 15.03 12.46 19.00
C TRP A 319 14.51 12.48 20.44
N MET A 320 14.09 11.34 20.98
CA MET A 320 13.57 11.23 22.35
C MET A 320 14.66 11.47 23.39
N TYR A 321 15.84 10.86 23.25
CA TYR A 321 16.98 11.10 24.13
C TYR A 321 17.50 12.54 24.04
N TYR A 322 17.52 13.15 22.85
CA TYR A 322 17.91 14.54 22.67
C TYR A 322 16.99 15.51 23.42
N ASN A 323 15.70 15.20 23.44
CA ASN A 323 14.67 16.08 24.00
C ASN A 323 14.22 15.69 25.40
N GLY A 324 14.68 14.57 25.95
CA GLY A 324 14.25 14.07 27.26
C GLY A 324 12.77 13.66 27.29
N LEU A 325 12.26 13.06 26.21
CA LEU A 325 10.86 12.64 26.09
C LEU A 325 10.70 11.17 26.49
N GLY A 326 10.11 10.90 27.65
CA GLY A 326 9.90 9.54 28.17
C GLY A 326 11.16 8.84 28.69
N GLU A 327 12.32 9.45 28.43
CA GLU A 327 13.65 9.02 28.81
C GLU A 327 14.38 10.16 29.54
N THR A 328 15.41 9.82 30.30
CA THR A 328 16.34 10.85 30.78
C THR A 328 17.13 11.38 29.59
N LEU A 329 17.21 12.70 29.45
CA LEU A 329 17.99 13.33 28.38
C LEU A 329 19.44 12.83 28.43
N ASP A 330 19.95 12.38 27.29
CA ASP A 330 21.29 11.83 27.14
C ASP A 330 21.80 12.13 25.73
N CYS A 331 22.62 13.17 25.60
CA CYS A 331 23.10 13.63 24.31
C CYS A 331 24.01 12.62 23.60
N ASP A 332 24.79 11.85 24.36
CA ASP A 332 25.68 10.82 23.80
C ASP A 332 24.88 9.64 23.26
N LYS A 333 23.90 9.14 24.02
CA LYS A 333 22.96 8.13 23.51
C LYS A 333 22.16 8.65 22.32
N ALA A 334 21.70 9.89 22.37
CA ALA A 334 20.99 10.51 21.26
C ALA A 334 21.84 10.50 19.99
N TRP A 335 23.13 10.80 20.10
CA TRP A 335 24.08 10.70 18.99
C TRP A 335 24.25 9.26 18.49
N ASP A 336 24.45 8.29 19.38
CA ASP A 336 24.66 6.89 18.99
C ASP A 336 23.48 6.35 18.17
N TYR A 337 22.25 6.67 18.58
CA TYR A 337 21.05 6.35 17.81
C TYR A 337 20.93 7.16 16.51
N TYR A 338 21.34 8.43 16.51
CA TYR A 338 21.36 9.27 15.30
C TYR A 338 22.27 8.67 14.23
N GLU A 339 23.49 8.28 14.61
CA GLU A 339 24.48 7.68 13.72
C GLU A 339 23.98 6.36 13.12
N LYS A 340 23.35 5.50 13.93
CA LYS A 340 22.72 4.26 13.47
C LYS A 340 21.58 4.52 12.49
N GLY A 341 20.68 5.45 12.81
CA GLY A 341 19.46 5.71 12.05
C GLY A 341 19.69 6.46 10.75
N ALA A 342 20.43 7.57 10.80
CA ALA A 342 20.75 8.36 9.61
C ALA A 342 21.70 7.60 8.68
N GLY A 343 22.65 6.87 9.26
CA GLY A 343 23.72 6.22 8.53
C GLY A 343 24.71 7.22 7.93
N LYS A 344 25.91 6.73 7.62
CA LYS A 344 27.09 7.56 7.26
C LYS A 344 26.83 8.62 6.18
N TYR A 345 25.98 8.32 5.19
CA TYR A 345 25.76 9.17 4.03
C TYR A 345 24.60 10.18 4.17
N SER A 346 23.79 10.07 5.22
CA SER A 346 22.64 10.96 5.45
C SER A 346 22.80 11.82 6.72
N MET A 347 23.93 11.72 7.42
CA MET A 347 24.23 12.56 8.57
C MET A 347 24.35 14.03 8.14
N LYS A 348 23.62 14.91 8.84
CA LYS A 348 23.63 16.35 8.62
C LYS A 348 24.57 17.09 9.56
N PHE A 349 25.01 16.42 10.63
CA PHE A 349 25.81 17.00 11.70
C PHE A 349 27.05 16.16 11.94
N SER A 350 28.14 16.82 12.35
CA SER A 350 29.23 16.14 13.04
C SER A 350 28.81 15.79 14.47
N LYS A 351 29.50 14.83 15.10
CA LYS A 351 29.27 14.47 16.51
C LYS A 351 29.36 15.70 17.41
N ASP A 352 30.45 16.45 17.28
CA ASP A 352 30.70 17.64 18.11
C ASP A 352 29.62 18.71 17.94
N GLU A 353 29.16 18.95 16.70
CA GLU A 353 28.07 19.90 16.45
C GLU A 353 26.77 19.45 17.10
N TYR A 354 26.40 18.18 16.94
CA TYR A 354 25.18 17.62 17.48
C TYR A 354 25.15 17.69 19.01
N LEU A 355 26.25 17.26 19.66
CA LEU A 355 26.38 17.28 21.11
C LEU A 355 26.39 18.71 21.67
N ASN A 356 27.09 19.64 21.02
CA ASN A 356 27.10 21.05 21.44
C ASN A 356 25.71 21.66 21.40
N ARG A 357 24.95 21.43 20.31
CA ARG A 357 23.55 21.89 20.20
C ARG A 357 22.66 21.25 21.27
N CYS A 358 22.80 19.94 21.49
CA CYS A 358 22.01 19.21 22.49
C CYS A 358 22.18 19.81 23.90
N ASN A 359 23.44 20.02 24.31
CA ASN A 359 23.76 20.62 25.60
C ASN A 359 23.25 22.07 25.73
N GLN A 360 23.32 22.85 24.65
CA GLN A 360 22.79 24.22 24.62
C GLN A 360 21.27 24.26 24.74
N ASP A 361 20.57 23.37 24.03
CA ASP A 361 19.11 23.29 24.05
C ASP A 361 18.61 22.77 25.41
N GLN A 362 19.31 21.81 26.02
CA GLN A 362 19.06 21.39 27.39
C GLN A 362 19.11 22.57 28.36
N LYS A 363 20.22 23.33 28.36
CA LYS A 363 20.37 24.50 29.23
C LYS A 363 19.30 25.56 28.97
N THR A 364 18.91 25.74 27.71
CA THR A 364 17.83 26.66 27.33
C THR A 364 16.49 26.22 27.94
N ARG A 365 16.15 24.92 27.88
CA ARG A 365 14.93 24.39 28.49
C ARG A 365 14.95 24.49 30.02
N GLU A 366 16.09 24.24 30.66
CA GLU A 366 16.24 24.40 32.11
C GLU A 366 16.07 25.86 32.56
N THR A 367 16.61 26.82 31.80
CA THR A 367 16.54 28.24 32.16
C THR A 367 15.21 28.90 31.82
N GLN A 368 14.55 28.46 30.75
CA GLN A 368 13.29 29.05 30.27
C GLN A 368 12.07 28.23 30.67
N GLY A 369 12.26 27.15 31.42
CA GLY A 369 11.26 26.10 31.56
C GLY A 369 9.91 26.55 32.12
N ASP A 370 9.89 27.45 33.09
CA ASP A 370 8.63 27.95 33.66
C ASP A 370 8.05 29.14 32.87
N ILE A 371 8.78 29.68 31.89
CA ILE A 371 8.33 30.79 31.05
C ILE A 371 7.43 30.21 29.97
N LEU A 372 6.14 30.56 30.04
CA LEU A 372 5.19 30.17 29.02
C LEU A 372 5.61 30.71 27.63
N PRO A 373 5.61 29.84 26.61
CA PRO A 373 5.70 30.28 25.23
C PRO A 373 4.39 30.93 24.84
N TYR A 374 4.48 31.82 23.88
CA TYR A 374 3.32 32.37 23.22
C TYR A 374 3.05 31.59 21.94
N ILE A 375 1.90 30.92 21.84
CA ILE A 375 1.51 30.12 20.70
C ILE A 375 0.68 30.95 19.73
N THR A 376 1.08 30.99 18.48
CA THR A 376 0.29 31.60 17.40
C THR A 376 -0.23 30.52 16.48
N LEU A 377 -1.54 30.52 16.26
CA LEU A 377 -2.22 29.73 15.25
C LEU A 377 -2.44 30.60 14.02
N LYS A 378 -1.94 30.17 12.89
CA LYS A 378 -2.10 30.86 11.63
C LYS A 378 -2.70 29.90 10.61
N HIS A 379 -3.80 30.31 9.98
CA HIS A 379 -4.28 29.59 8.82
C HIS A 379 -3.25 29.68 7.70
N TYR A 380 -2.67 28.53 7.35
CA TYR A 380 -1.60 28.43 6.37
C TYR A 380 -2.16 28.33 4.96
N GLY A 381 -3.17 27.48 4.76
CA GLY A 381 -3.83 27.31 3.48
C GLY A 381 -5.03 26.35 3.56
N THR A 382 -5.81 26.33 2.49
CA THR A 382 -6.82 25.29 2.25
C THR A 382 -6.48 24.61 0.94
N TYR A 383 -6.16 23.34 1.01
CA TYR A 383 -5.70 22.57 -0.16
C TYR A 383 -6.84 21.68 -0.64
N GLY A 384 -7.43 22.03 -1.78
CA GLY A 384 -8.36 21.17 -2.50
C GLY A 384 -7.61 20.13 -3.32
N PHE A 385 -7.96 18.85 -3.16
CA PHE A 385 -7.43 17.81 -4.03
C PHE A 385 -8.19 17.80 -5.37
N ASN A 386 -7.46 17.77 -6.50
CA ASN A 386 -7.94 17.40 -7.84
C ASN A 386 -6.99 16.27 -8.34
N ALA A 387 -7.42 15.15 -8.91
CA ALA A 387 -8.74 14.65 -9.30
C ALA A 387 -8.77 13.13 -9.03
N ASN A 388 -9.93 12.61 -8.65
CA ASN A 388 -10.25 11.17 -8.53
C ASN A 388 -9.94 10.50 -7.19
N GLU A 389 -10.36 11.05 -6.03
CA GLU A 389 -11.37 10.39 -5.15
C GLU A 389 -11.51 10.83 -3.68
N LYS A 390 -12.76 10.61 -3.24
CA LYS A 390 -13.37 10.76 -1.91
C LYS A 390 -12.68 9.83 -0.89
N PRO A 391 -12.51 10.27 0.37
CA PRO A 391 -13.62 10.81 1.17
C PRO A 391 -13.50 12.27 1.60
N LYS A 392 -12.31 12.88 1.64
CA LYS A 392 -12.12 14.30 2.01
C LYS A 392 -12.21 15.24 0.81
N LEU A 393 -12.71 16.46 1.02
CA LEU A 393 -12.89 17.49 -0.02
C LEU A 393 -11.71 18.46 -0.08
N CYS A 394 -11.17 18.83 1.08
CA CYS A 394 -9.98 19.65 1.22
C CYS A 394 -9.33 19.38 2.58
N ASP A 395 -8.09 19.83 2.74
CA ASP A 395 -7.41 19.92 4.03
C ASP A 395 -7.26 21.39 4.41
N VAL A 396 -7.70 21.75 5.62
CA VAL A 396 -7.47 23.07 6.22
C VAL A 396 -6.20 22.99 7.07
N SER A 397 -5.13 23.61 6.59
CA SER A 397 -3.81 23.56 7.22
C SER A 397 -3.60 24.71 8.18
N ILE A 398 -3.27 24.40 9.43
CA ILE A 398 -2.98 25.38 10.47
C ILE A 398 -1.50 25.29 10.82
N GLU A 399 -0.79 26.40 10.65
CA GLU A 399 0.57 26.58 11.16
C GLU A 399 0.47 26.98 12.64
N ILE A 400 1.16 26.23 13.49
CA ILE A 400 1.26 26.45 14.93
C ILE A 400 2.70 26.86 15.21
N ASN A 401 2.89 28.07 15.71
CA ASN A 401 4.22 28.61 15.98
C ASN A 401 4.38 28.94 17.46
N ALA A 402 5.55 28.62 18.02
CA ALA A 402 5.97 29.10 19.35
C ALA A 402 7.06 30.18 19.20
N ASP A 403 7.01 31.19 20.06
CA ASP A 403 8.00 32.28 20.11
C ASP A 403 9.34 31.86 20.74
N LYS A 404 9.39 30.75 21.49
CA LYS A 404 10.59 30.26 22.18
C LYS A 404 10.60 28.73 22.35
N ILE A 405 11.79 28.19 22.63
CA ILE A 405 12.00 26.79 22.97
C ILE A 405 11.48 26.56 24.38
N SER A 406 10.53 25.65 24.52
CA SER A 406 9.74 25.51 25.75
C SER A 406 9.29 24.08 26.03
N GLY A 407 9.68 23.11 25.19
CA GLY A 407 9.37 21.70 25.46
C GLY A 407 7.87 21.41 25.46
N ILE A 408 7.09 22.06 24.58
CA ILE A 408 5.64 21.92 24.54
C ILE A 408 5.31 20.48 24.10
N THR A 409 4.62 19.76 24.97
CA THR A 409 4.21 18.37 24.74
C THR A 409 2.71 18.23 24.93
N ASN A 410 2.10 17.22 24.29
CA ASN A 410 0.67 16.91 24.36
C ASN A 410 -0.24 18.15 24.24
N LEU A 411 0.03 19.04 23.28
CA LEU A 411 -0.84 20.18 23.05
C LEU A 411 -2.16 19.67 22.45
N GLN A 412 -3.23 19.74 23.21
CA GLN A 412 -4.60 19.44 22.80
C GLN A 412 -5.33 20.75 22.54
N LEU A 413 -5.79 20.91 21.30
CA LEU A 413 -6.38 22.13 20.80
C LEU A 413 -7.79 21.84 20.28
N THR A 414 -8.80 22.47 20.87
CA THR A 414 -10.17 22.45 20.32
C THR A 414 -10.40 23.73 19.54
N LEU A 415 -10.62 23.61 18.23
CA LEU A 415 -10.95 24.70 17.33
C LEU A 415 -12.39 24.60 16.87
N GLU A 416 -13.11 25.72 16.94
CA GLU A 416 -14.38 25.88 16.24
C GLU A 416 -14.11 26.59 14.91
N LEU A 417 -14.40 25.91 13.81
CA LEU A 417 -14.36 26.46 12.45
C LEU A 417 -15.77 26.89 12.06
N LYS A 418 -15.93 28.14 11.65
CA LYS A 418 -17.21 28.72 11.18
C LYS A 418 -17.09 29.25 9.77
N ALA A 419 -18.01 28.81 8.90
CA ALA A 419 -18.23 29.39 7.58
C ALA A 419 -19.35 30.45 7.61
N SER A 420 -19.35 31.36 6.63
CA SER A 420 -20.30 32.48 6.46
C SER A 420 -21.79 32.07 6.48
N GLU A 421 -22.13 30.87 6.03
CA GLU A 421 -23.52 30.33 6.01
C GLU A 421 -23.99 29.72 7.35
N GLY A 422 -23.30 29.98 8.46
CA GLY A 422 -23.68 29.49 9.80
C GLY A 422 -23.31 28.04 10.07
N VAL A 423 -22.60 27.38 9.15
CA VAL A 423 -22.01 26.05 9.40
C VAL A 423 -20.85 26.22 10.37
N SER A 424 -21.01 25.70 11.58
CA SER A 424 -19.96 25.63 12.61
C SER A 424 -19.63 24.17 12.90
N LYS A 425 -18.34 23.86 13.08
CA LYS A 425 -17.92 22.55 13.56
C LYS A 425 -16.68 22.63 14.43
N GLU A 426 -16.70 21.89 15.53
CA GLU A 426 -15.56 21.76 16.42
C GLU A 426 -14.67 20.57 16.05
N TYR A 427 -13.36 20.77 16.19
CA TYR A 427 -12.33 19.78 15.98
C TYR A 427 -11.39 19.80 17.19
N THR A 428 -11.14 18.64 17.77
CA THR A 428 -10.09 18.48 18.78
C THR A 428 -8.88 17.84 18.11
N LEU A 429 -7.74 18.50 18.22
CA LEU A 429 -6.50 18.17 17.54
C LEU A 429 -5.42 17.92 18.58
N SER A 430 -4.67 16.85 18.39
CA SER A 430 -3.47 16.56 19.16
C SER A 430 -2.26 16.99 18.35
N VAL A 431 -1.49 17.93 18.88
CA VAL A 431 -0.30 18.47 18.22
C VAL A 431 0.92 17.71 18.75
N PRO A 432 1.69 17.06 17.86
CA PRO A 432 2.95 16.43 18.27
C PRO A 432 3.88 17.44 18.96
N PRO A 433 4.77 16.97 19.84
CA PRO A 433 5.76 17.84 20.49
C PRO A 433 6.54 18.69 19.49
N PHE A 434 6.62 19.99 19.74
CA PHE A 434 7.28 20.97 18.87
C PHE A 434 7.97 22.05 19.70
N SER A 435 8.79 22.88 19.05
CA SER A 435 9.62 23.88 19.74
C SER A 435 10.49 23.26 20.85
N LEU A 436 11.05 22.08 20.54
CA LEU A 436 11.85 21.31 21.49
C LEU A 436 13.33 21.70 21.45
N ASN A 437 13.87 21.99 20.27
CA ASN A 437 15.31 22.15 20.03
C ASN A 437 15.64 23.03 18.82
N THR A 438 16.93 23.24 18.57
CA THR A 438 17.50 24.06 17.49
C THR A 438 18.18 23.25 16.38
N LEU A 439 18.01 21.92 16.33
CA LEU A 439 18.67 21.09 15.32
C LEU A 439 18.26 21.48 13.89
N GLY A 440 17.03 21.93 13.70
CA GLY A 440 16.50 22.25 12.36
C GLY A 440 16.22 21.01 11.52
N VAL A 441 16.03 19.87 12.18
CA VAL A 441 15.53 18.64 11.57
C VAL A 441 14.37 18.07 12.38
N ASP A 442 13.55 17.22 11.76
CA ASP A 442 12.52 16.44 12.44
C ASP A 442 13.04 15.06 12.91
N MET A 443 12.17 14.24 13.50
CA MET A 443 12.50 12.87 13.94
C MET A 443 12.83 11.91 12.79
N TYR A 444 12.67 12.34 11.53
CA TYR A 444 13.03 11.59 10.32
C TYR A 444 14.35 12.11 9.71
N ASN A 445 15.04 13.05 10.38
CA ASN A 445 16.23 13.75 9.90
C ASN A 445 15.98 14.60 8.63
N ASN A 446 14.73 14.96 8.33
CA ASN A 446 14.39 15.92 7.27
C ASN A 446 14.54 17.35 7.80
N SER A 447 14.89 18.29 6.92
CA SER A 447 15.04 19.70 7.35
C SER A 447 13.68 20.25 7.76
N SER A 448 13.61 20.86 8.94
CA SER A 448 12.35 21.30 9.54
C SER A 448 12.49 22.65 10.22
N TYR A 449 11.38 23.37 10.33
CA TYR A 449 11.32 24.64 11.03
C TYR A 449 11.23 24.39 12.54
N ILE A 450 12.29 24.75 13.27
CA ILE A 450 12.50 24.48 14.70
C ILE A 450 11.35 24.86 15.66
N ARG A 451 10.44 25.76 15.24
CA ARG A 451 9.38 26.33 16.10
C ARG A 451 7.98 26.21 15.51
N LYS A 452 7.85 25.54 14.37
CA LYS A 452 6.57 25.42 13.67
C LYS A 452 6.13 23.97 13.66
N SER A 453 4.84 23.77 13.86
CA SER A 453 4.12 22.53 13.55
C SER A 453 3.02 22.86 12.56
N TYR A 454 2.68 21.89 11.72
CA TYR A 454 1.57 22.00 10.78
C TYR A 454 0.55 20.92 11.12
N ILE A 455 -0.73 21.28 11.11
CA ILE A 455 -1.82 20.32 11.26
C ILE A 455 -2.80 20.52 10.12
N ASP A 456 -3.08 19.42 9.45
CA ASP A 456 -4.08 19.36 8.40
C ASP A 456 -5.37 18.80 9.00
N ILE A 457 -6.44 19.60 8.94
CA ILE A 457 -7.77 19.17 9.38
C ILE A 457 -8.56 18.74 8.13
N PRO A 458 -8.86 17.44 7.97
CA PRO A 458 -9.57 16.95 6.80
C PRO A 458 -11.03 17.41 6.84
N MET A 459 -11.46 18.10 5.78
CA MET A 459 -12.83 18.56 5.64
C MET A 459 -13.63 17.65 4.73
N TYR A 460 -14.80 17.25 5.21
CA TYR A 460 -15.78 16.44 4.48
C TYR A 460 -17.02 17.27 4.09
N ASN A 461 -17.03 18.55 4.45
CA ASN A 461 -18.09 19.51 4.15
C ASN A 461 -17.53 20.61 3.25
N ARG A 462 -18.18 20.84 2.11
CA ARG A 462 -17.73 21.81 1.10
C ARG A 462 -17.73 23.25 1.61
N ASN A 463 -18.66 23.61 2.51
CA ASN A 463 -18.76 24.96 3.04
C ASN A 463 -17.57 25.31 3.94
N LEU A 464 -16.93 24.31 4.56
CA LEU A 464 -15.71 24.50 5.37
C LEU A 464 -14.44 24.48 4.52
N CYS A 465 -14.56 24.29 3.20
CA CYS A 465 -13.44 24.37 2.25
C CYS A 465 -13.28 25.74 1.61
N ASP A 466 -14.24 26.65 1.75
CA ASP A 466 -14.06 28.02 1.27
C ASP A 466 -13.18 28.80 2.24
N PHE A 467 -11.97 29.11 1.78
CA PHE A 467 -10.96 29.83 2.56
C PHE A 467 -11.41 31.26 2.91
N HIS A 468 -12.15 31.94 2.03
CA HIS A 468 -12.42 33.37 2.20
C HIS A 468 -13.38 33.67 3.36
N ASP A 469 -14.20 32.69 3.71
CA ASP A 469 -15.31 32.83 4.65
C ASP A 469 -15.10 32.05 5.95
N LEU A 470 -13.91 31.48 6.14
CA LEU A 470 -13.61 30.62 7.28
C LEU A 470 -12.98 31.41 8.43
N THR A 471 -13.67 31.40 9.58
CA THR A 471 -13.18 31.99 10.83
C THR A 471 -12.87 30.90 11.85
N TYR A 472 -11.89 31.19 12.71
CA TYR A 472 -11.39 30.24 13.71
C TYR A 472 -11.57 30.82 15.11
N SER A 473 -12.04 30.00 16.04
CA SER A 473 -11.95 30.33 17.46
C SER A 473 -11.41 29.16 18.27
N VAL A 474 -10.52 29.47 19.21
CA VAL A 474 -9.96 28.48 20.14
C VAL A 474 -10.95 28.30 21.28
N LYS A 475 -11.46 27.08 21.45
CA LYS A 475 -12.37 26.70 22.54
C LYS A 475 -11.63 26.15 23.74
N SER A 476 -10.53 25.45 23.51
CA SER A 476 -9.63 24.99 24.55
C SER A 476 -8.22 24.85 23.97
N ALA A 477 -7.22 25.09 24.81
CA ALA A 477 -5.82 24.83 24.48
C ALA A 477 -5.11 24.39 25.75
N THR A 478 -4.84 23.09 25.87
CA THR A 478 -4.11 22.54 27.01
C THR A 478 -2.83 21.89 26.53
N ALA A 479 -1.75 22.04 27.29
CA ALA A 479 -0.47 21.42 26.97
C ALA A 479 0.25 21.00 28.24
N ILE A 480 1.26 20.15 28.08
CA ILE A 480 2.21 19.82 29.13
C ILE A 480 3.48 20.62 28.88
N LEU A 481 3.85 21.46 29.86
CA LEU A 481 5.11 22.18 29.89
C LEU A 481 5.89 21.76 31.14
N ASN A 482 7.04 21.14 30.93
CA ASN A 482 7.88 20.57 31.99
C ASN A 482 7.11 19.70 32.99
N GLY A 483 6.29 18.79 32.47
CA GLY A 483 5.50 17.86 33.27
C GLY A 483 4.30 18.48 33.99
N LYS A 484 4.04 19.79 33.84
CA LYS A 484 2.85 20.46 34.39
C LYS A 484 1.84 20.70 33.28
N GLN A 485 0.59 20.30 33.50
CA GLN A 485 -0.52 20.65 32.62
C GLN A 485 -0.82 22.15 32.74
N ARG A 486 -0.97 22.82 31.61
CA ARG A 486 -1.22 24.26 31.48
C ARG A 486 -2.41 24.51 30.57
N ASP A 487 -3.22 25.49 30.92
CA ASP A 487 -4.36 25.94 30.11
C ASP A 487 -3.95 27.24 29.41
N LEU A 488 -3.41 27.10 28.20
CA LEU A 488 -2.82 28.20 27.46
C LEU A 488 -3.86 29.23 27.00
N LEU A 489 -5.13 28.83 26.91
CA LEU A 489 -6.22 29.76 26.61
C LEU A 489 -6.55 30.62 27.83
N LYS A 490 -6.70 30.03 29.02
CA LYS A 490 -6.95 30.80 30.26
C LYS A 490 -5.77 31.65 30.69
N GLU A 491 -4.55 31.19 30.38
CA GLU A 491 -3.32 31.91 30.70
C GLU A 491 -3.02 33.00 29.64
N GLU A 492 -3.85 33.18 28.60
CA GLU A 492 -3.67 34.19 27.54
C GLU A 492 -2.37 34.01 26.72
N HIS A 493 -1.93 32.75 26.57
CA HIS A 493 -0.69 32.35 25.88
C HIS A 493 -0.93 31.68 24.52
N ILE A 494 -2.13 31.85 23.95
CA ILE A 494 -2.47 31.41 22.60
C ILE A 494 -3.27 32.49 21.87
N GLN A 495 -2.93 32.75 20.61
CA GLN A 495 -3.70 33.61 19.73
C GLN A 495 -3.95 32.98 18.37
N VAL A 496 -5.08 33.34 17.78
CA VAL A 496 -5.32 33.15 16.35
C VAL A 496 -4.83 34.42 15.65
N GLN A 497 -3.94 34.25 14.68
CA GLN A 497 -3.54 35.33 13.78
C GLN A 497 -4.44 35.27 12.55
N ASP A 498 -5.53 36.03 12.60
CA ASP A 498 -6.38 36.28 11.43
C ASP A 498 -5.63 37.15 10.41
N LYS A 499 -5.98 37.00 9.13
CA LYS A 499 -5.42 37.82 8.05
C LYS A 499 -6.08 39.19 7.97
#